data_AF-A0AAU7TA31-F1
#
_entry.id   AF-A0AAU7TA31-F1
#
_cell.length_a   1.000
_cell.length_b   1.000
_cell.length_c   1.000
_cell.angle_alpha   90.00
_cell.angle_beta   90.00
_cell.angle_gamma   90.00
#
_symmetry.space_group_name_H-M   'P 1'
#
loop_
_entity.id
_entity.type
_entity.pdbx_description
1 polymer ?
#
loop_
_entity_poly.entity_id
_entity_poly.type
_entity_poly.pdbx_seq_one_letter_code
_entity_poly.pdbx_strand_id
1 'polypeptide(L)'
;MANSTRFRPDHDMVAELRLDLDPILGSTRALAPLIDPNQHSCGTVPPHGADELAHPEPGYYAVGAKSYGRAPTFLLATGYEQARSVAAALAGDWTAAREVQLNLPQTGVCSSNLAYGGSADEAGGCCGPVDTPARGLATGITGGLLTVLDTKPTTTSGCCG
;
A
#
# COMPACT_ATOMS: atom_id res chain seq x y z
N MET A 1 12.84 -18.80 -13.05
CA MET A 1 12.21 -19.01 -11.74
C MET A 1 12.39 -17.76 -10.91
N ALA A 2 11.33 -17.03 -10.60
CA ALA A 2 11.39 -15.93 -9.65
C ALA A 2 11.25 -16.52 -8.24
N ASN A 3 12.19 -16.21 -7.34
CA ASN A 3 12.12 -16.61 -5.94
C ASN A 3 11.45 -15.48 -5.14
N SER A 4 10.15 -15.62 -4.84
CA SER A 4 9.34 -14.60 -4.16
C SER A 4 9.15 -14.93 -2.67
N THR A 5 10.23 -15.22 -1.94
CA THR A 5 10.22 -15.79 -0.56
C THR A 5 9.79 -14.83 0.57
N ARG A 6 8.96 -13.82 0.30
CA ARG A 6 8.53 -12.77 1.25
C ARG A 6 9.69 -11.87 1.73
N PHE A 7 9.33 -10.69 2.25
CA PHE A 7 10.22 -9.72 2.89
C PHE A 7 10.31 -9.95 4.40
N ARG A 8 11.46 -9.62 5.01
CA ARG A 8 11.64 -9.45 6.46
C ARG A 8 12.36 -8.13 6.72
N PRO A 9 11.95 -7.33 7.72
CA PRO A 9 12.70 -6.14 8.06
C PRO A 9 14.05 -6.47 8.67
N ASP A 10 15.05 -5.71 8.28
CA ASP A 10 16.39 -5.73 8.87
C ASP A 10 16.46 -4.74 10.04
N HIS A 11 16.91 -5.21 11.20
CA HIS A 11 17.05 -4.44 12.43
C HIS A 11 18.51 -4.21 12.85
N ASP A 12 19.51 -4.60 12.03
CA ASP A 12 20.92 -4.53 12.41
C ASP A 12 21.36 -3.12 12.82
N MET A 13 20.91 -2.09 12.09
CA MET A 13 21.21 -0.68 12.45
C MET A 13 20.64 -0.24 13.80
N VAL A 14 19.65 -0.94 14.35
CA VAL A 14 18.95 -0.60 15.60
C VAL A 14 19.02 -1.75 16.62
N ALA A 15 19.97 -2.67 16.46
CA ALA A 15 20.07 -3.88 17.27
C ALA A 15 20.34 -3.61 18.76
N GLU A 16 21.02 -2.49 19.06
CA GLU A 16 21.32 -2.06 20.44
C GLU A 16 20.15 -1.30 21.11
N LEU A 17 19.11 -0.94 20.35
CA LEU A 17 17.94 -0.28 20.91
C LEU A 17 17.03 -1.29 21.59
N ARG A 18 16.29 -0.84 22.62
CA ARG A 18 15.26 -1.65 23.26
C ARG A 18 14.03 -1.74 22.37
N LEU A 19 14.02 -2.75 21.51
CA LEU A 19 12.91 -3.06 20.62
C LEU A 19 11.89 -3.96 21.31
N ASP A 20 10.63 -3.77 20.95
CA ASP A 20 9.53 -4.64 21.36
C ASP A 20 8.82 -5.21 20.14
N LEU A 21 9.25 -6.40 19.74
CA LEU A 21 8.80 -7.07 18.53
C LEU A 21 7.87 -8.24 18.87
N ASP A 22 6.86 -8.43 18.03
CA ASP A 22 6.02 -9.63 18.04
C ASP A 22 6.82 -10.85 17.53
N PRO A 23 6.80 -12.00 18.21
CA PRO A 23 7.59 -13.16 17.80
C PRO A 23 7.12 -13.78 16.46
N ILE A 24 5.83 -13.66 16.12
CA ILE A 24 5.20 -14.31 14.95
C ILE A 24 5.32 -13.44 13.70
N LEU A 25 5.17 -12.13 13.81
CA LEU A 25 5.24 -11.20 12.70
C LEU A 25 6.60 -10.49 12.63
N GLY A 26 7.30 -10.28 13.75
CA GLY A 26 8.43 -9.36 13.81
C GLY A 26 8.01 -7.90 13.60
N SER A 27 6.73 -7.60 13.80
CA SER A 27 6.17 -6.24 13.80
C SER A 27 6.36 -5.60 15.18
N THR A 28 6.05 -4.32 15.32
CA THR A 28 5.86 -3.72 16.66
C THR A 28 4.78 -4.52 17.42
N ARG A 29 5.04 -4.87 18.69
CA ARG A 29 4.15 -5.77 19.44
C ARG A 29 2.74 -5.22 19.60
N ALA A 30 2.59 -3.94 19.92
CA ALA A 30 1.28 -3.30 20.07
C ALA A 30 0.48 -3.27 18.76
N LEU A 31 1.17 -3.20 17.61
CA LEU A 31 0.55 -3.22 16.29
C LEU A 31 0.10 -4.63 15.87
N ALA A 32 0.78 -5.69 16.30
CA ALA A 32 0.59 -7.06 15.79
C ALA A 32 -0.87 -7.55 15.79
N PRO A 33 -1.67 -7.34 16.86
CA PRO A 33 -3.08 -7.77 16.86
C PRO A 33 -3.94 -7.06 15.81
N LEU A 34 -3.58 -5.85 15.39
CA LEU A 34 -4.35 -5.03 14.45
C LEU A 34 -4.08 -5.39 12.98
N ILE A 35 -2.98 -6.09 12.72
CA ILE A 35 -2.49 -6.38 11.36
C ILE A 35 -2.30 -7.87 11.09
N ASP A 36 -2.76 -8.73 12.01
CA ASP A 36 -2.66 -10.19 11.88
C ASP A 36 -3.39 -10.64 10.60
N PRO A 37 -2.68 -11.25 9.62
CA PRO A 37 -3.27 -11.65 8.35
C PRO A 37 -4.33 -12.76 8.49
N ASN A 38 -4.40 -13.46 9.63
CA ASN A 38 -5.46 -14.43 9.89
C ASN A 38 -6.78 -13.76 10.32
N GLN A 39 -6.72 -12.49 10.73
CA GLN A 39 -7.86 -11.75 11.27
C GLN A 39 -8.25 -10.55 10.40
N HIS A 40 -7.26 -9.92 9.75
CA HIS A 40 -7.44 -8.70 8.98
C HIS A 40 -7.00 -8.87 7.52
N SER A 41 -7.79 -8.27 6.63
CA SER A 41 -7.43 -7.99 5.24
C SER A 41 -6.95 -6.53 5.11
N CYS A 42 -6.34 -6.17 3.98
CA CYS A 42 -5.76 -4.82 3.81
C CYS A 42 -6.75 -3.66 3.98
N GLY A 43 -8.06 -3.89 3.78
CA GLY A 43 -9.10 -2.88 3.96
C GLY A 43 -9.75 -2.87 5.35
N THR A 44 -9.43 -3.85 6.20
CA THR A 44 -10.03 -4.01 7.55
C THR A 44 -9.02 -3.77 8.67
N VAL A 45 -7.80 -3.33 8.33
CA VAL A 45 -6.80 -2.90 9.31
C VAL A 45 -7.22 -1.51 9.82
N PRO A 46 -7.40 -1.34 11.15
CA PRO A 46 -7.71 -0.02 11.70
C PRO A 46 -6.53 0.94 11.50
N PRO A 47 -6.78 2.26 11.42
CA PRO A 47 -5.72 3.26 11.48
C PRO A 47 -4.90 3.10 12.75
N HIS A 48 -3.59 3.32 12.65
CA HIS A 48 -2.64 3.18 13.75
C HIS A 48 -1.49 4.16 13.57
N GLY A 49 -0.95 4.64 14.68
CA GLY A 49 -0.04 5.77 14.75
C GLY A 49 0.98 5.62 15.87
N ALA A 50 1.40 6.73 16.45
CA ALA A 50 2.49 6.76 17.43
C ALA A 50 2.28 5.80 18.61
N ASP A 51 1.05 5.64 19.10
CA ASP A 51 0.75 4.80 20.26
C ASP A 51 1.02 3.30 19.96
N GLU A 52 0.72 2.79 18.77
CA GLU A 52 0.96 1.40 18.38
C GLU A 52 2.38 1.13 17.84
N LEU A 53 3.08 2.19 17.41
CA LEU A 53 4.39 2.12 16.75
C LEU A 53 5.57 2.37 17.70
N ALA A 54 5.28 2.80 18.93
CA ALA A 54 6.28 3.05 19.95
C ALA A 54 6.99 1.76 20.37
N HIS A 55 8.25 1.92 20.77
CA HIS A 55 9.04 0.88 21.42
C HIS A 55 9.46 1.33 22.82
N PRO A 56 9.96 0.40 23.66
CA PRO A 56 10.50 0.73 24.98
C PRO A 56 11.66 1.73 24.94
N GLU A 57 12.36 1.84 23.80
CA GLU A 57 13.34 2.89 23.58
C GLU A 57 12.67 4.26 23.40
N PRO A 58 12.91 5.24 24.30
CA PRO A 58 12.25 6.54 24.24
C PRO A 58 12.55 7.30 22.95
N GLY A 59 11.50 7.84 22.33
CA GLY A 59 11.63 8.61 21.09
C GLY A 59 11.92 7.78 19.84
N TYR A 60 11.98 6.44 19.96
CA TYR A 60 12.11 5.55 18.82
C TYR A 60 10.75 4.99 18.37
N TYR A 61 10.52 5.04 17.06
CA TYR A 61 9.34 4.49 16.41
C TYR A 61 9.78 3.75 15.15
N ALA A 62 9.24 2.54 14.94
CA ALA A 62 9.31 1.89 13.64
C ALA A 62 8.10 2.32 12.82
N VAL A 63 8.29 2.64 11.54
CA VAL A 63 7.20 3.01 10.61
C VAL A 63 7.32 2.24 9.30
N GLY A 64 6.26 2.27 8.51
CA GLY A 64 6.16 1.64 7.20
C GLY A 64 6.23 0.12 7.26
N ALA A 65 6.81 -0.48 6.21
CA ALA A 65 6.99 -1.93 6.14
C ALA A 65 7.84 -2.50 7.30
N LYS A 66 8.69 -1.68 7.94
CA LYS A 66 9.51 -2.11 9.08
C LYS A 66 8.66 -2.38 10.32
N SER A 67 7.64 -1.55 10.60
CA SER A 67 6.73 -1.78 11.72
C SER A 67 5.77 -2.94 11.49
N TYR A 68 5.49 -3.28 10.23
CA TYR A 68 4.62 -4.40 9.85
C TYR A 68 5.28 -5.78 9.89
N GLY A 69 6.60 -5.86 10.01
CA GLY A 69 7.27 -7.15 10.07
C GLY A 69 7.02 -7.99 8.81
N ARG A 70 6.44 -9.17 9.01
CA ARG A 70 6.07 -10.16 7.99
C ARG A 70 4.61 -10.04 7.51
N ALA A 71 3.84 -9.09 8.03
CA ALA A 71 2.45 -8.91 7.64
C ALA A 71 2.36 -8.41 6.18
N PRO A 72 1.61 -9.10 5.30
CA PRO A 72 1.55 -8.77 3.87
C PRO A 72 0.57 -7.66 3.52
N THR A 73 -0.10 -7.06 4.51
CA THR A 73 -1.23 -6.14 4.36
C THR A 73 -0.83 -4.66 4.40
N PHE A 74 0.47 -4.36 4.31
CA PHE A 74 0.97 -2.99 4.35
C PHE A 74 0.57 -2.21 3.09
N LEU A 75 0.09 -0.97 3.28
CA LEU A 75 -0.25 -0.03 2.21
C LEU A 75 0.53 1.27 2.40
N LEU A 76 0.92 1.93 1.31
CA LEU A 76 1.58 3.23 1.41
C LEU A 76 0.69 4.27 2.12
N ALA A 77 -0.62 4.21 1.92
CA ALA A 77 -1.57 5.08 2.61
C ALA A 77 -1.50 4.91 4.13
N THR A 78 -1.45 3.67 4.64
CA THR A 78 -1.28 3.44 6.09
C THR A 78 0.09 3.93 6.54
N GLY A 79 1.15 3.69 5.76
CA GLY A 79 2.50 4.21 6.05
C GLY A 79 2.59 5.74 6.16
N TYR A 80 1.84 6.48 5.34
CA TYR A 80 1.79 7.95 5.45
C TYR A 80 1.09 8.42 6.72
N GLU A 81 0.00 7.75 7.12
CA GLU A 81 -0.67 8.05 8.40
C GLU A 81 0.28 7.79 9.58
N GLN A 82 1.01 6.67 9.55
CA GLN A 82 2.00 6.36 10.58
C GLN A 82 3.05 7.47 10.70
N ALA A 83 3.62 7.90 9.58
CA ALA A 83 4.65 8.94 9.57
C ALA A 83 4.12 10.28 10.09
N ARG A 84 2.90 10.66 9.69
CA ARG A 84 2.22 11.87 10.18
C ARG A 84 2.02 11.83 11.70
N SER A 85 1.44 10.74 12.21
CA SER A 85 1.17 10.55 13.64
C SER A 85 2.45 10.59 14.47
N VAL A 86 3.50 9.88 14.02
CA VAL A 86 4.81 9.87 14.69
C VAL A 86 5.47 11.26 14.67
N ALA A 87 5.41 11.98 13.55
CA ALA A 87 5.97 13.32 13.47
C ALA A 87 5.30 14.29 14.47
N ALA A 88 3.98 14.21 14.62
CA ALA A 88 3.24 15.00 15.62
C ALA A 88 3.64 14.62 17.06
N ALA A 89 3.77 13.33 17.36
CA ALA A 89 4.22 12.85 18.67
C ALA A 89 5.64 13.33 19.00
N LEU A 90 6.56 13.28 18.04
CA LEU A 90 7.94 13.80 18.20
C LEU A 90 7.99 15.31 18.39
N ALA A 91 7.04 16.05 17.80
CA ALA A 91 6.87 17.49 18.02
C ALA A 91 6.19 17.82 19.37
N GLY A 92 5.74 16.81 20.12
CA GLY A 92 5.03 16.96 21.39
C GLY A 92 3.53 17.24 21.26
N ASP A 93 2.99 17.27 20.04
CA ASP A 93 1.56 17.44 19.79
C ASP A 93 0.84 16.09 19.80
N TRP A 94 0.54 15.64 21.02
CA TRP A 94 -0.16 14.37 21.26
C TRP A 94 -1.62 14.36 20.83
N THR A 95 -2.24 15.53 20.67
CA THR A 95 -3.61 15.64 20.16
C THR A 95 -3.61 15.38 18.66
N ALA A 96 -2.73 16.06 17.92
CA ALA A 96 -2.57 15.80 16.49
C ALA A 96 -2.07 14.37 16.23
N ALA A 97 -1.19 13.82 17.07
CA ALA A 97 -0.71 12.44 16.92
C ALA A 97 -1.84 11.40 16.93
N ARG A 98 -2.88 11.61 17.74
CA ARG A 98 -4.02 10.67 17.89
C ARG A 98 -5.17 10.93 16.93
N GLU A 99 -5.15 12.03 16.20
CA GLU A 99 -6.12 12.29 15.15
C GLU A 99 -5.93 11.27 14.01
N VAL A 100 -7.01 10.70 13.49
CA VAL A 100 -6.95 9.80 12.33
C VAL A 100 -7.22 10.61 11.07
N GLN A 101 -6.22 10.71 10.18
CA GLN A 101 -6.36 11.40 8.88
C GLN A 101 -6.38 10.42 7.69
N LEU A 102 -6.45 9.13 7.98
CA LEU A 102 -6.41 8.06 7.01
C LEU A 102 -7.80 7.78 6.42
N ASN A 103 -7.94 8.00 5.11
CA ASN A 103 -9.15 7.67 4.35
C ASN A 103 -8.82 6.57 3.33
N LEU A 104 -9.28 5.33 3.59
CA LEU A 104 -9.23 4.26 2.58
C LEU A 104 -10.60 4.09 1.93
N PRO A 105 -10.68 3.98 0.59
CA PRO A 105 -11.91 3.54 -0.05
C PRO A 105 -12.25 2.12 0.41
N GLN A 106 -13.52 1.86 0.71
CA GLN A 106 -14.02 0.56 1.18
C GLN A 106 -13.81 -0.58 0.17
N THR A 107 -13.49 -0.26 -1.08
CA THR A 107 -13.23 -1.23 -2.15
C THR A 107 -11.78 -1.10 -2.67
N GLY A 108 -11.07 -2.22 -2.79
CA GLY A 108 -10.04 -2.37 -3.83
C GLY A 108 -8.57 -2.15 -3.47
N VAL A 109 -8.18 -1.85 -2.24
CA VAL A 109 -6.76 -1.55 -1.93
C VAL A 109 -5.78 -2.74 -1.99
N CYS A 110 -6.27 -3.98 -1.89
CA CYS A 110 -5.49 -5.20 -2.16
C CYS A 110 -6.05 -6.05 -3.30
N SER A 111 -6.92 -5.46 -4.13
CA SER A 111 -7.32 -6.14 -5.35
C SER A 111 -6.14 -6.14 -6.31
N SER A 112 -5.49 -7.29 -6.45
CA SER A 112 -4.56 -7.57 -7.55
C SER A 112 -5.24 -7.57 -8.92
N ASN A 113 -6.56 -7.29 -8.99
CA ASN A 113 -7.20 -6.75 -10.18
C ASN A 113 -6.75 -5.29 -10.43
N LEU A 114 -5.44 -5.07 -10.53
CA LEU A 114 -4.96 -4.20 -11.58
C LEU A 114 -5.14 -4.99 -12.88
N ALA A 115 -6.39 -5.13 -13.30
CA ALA A 115 -6.68 -5.35 -14.70
C ALA A 115 -6.07 -4.13 -15.40
N TYR A 116 -4.87 -4.32 -15.95
CA TYR A 116 -4.46 -3.54 -17.10
C TYR A 116 -5.67 -3.54 -18.03
N GLY A 117 -6.28 -2.36 -18.19
CA GLY A 117 -7.67 -2.13 -18.63
C GLY A 117 -8.38 -3.34 -19.24
N GLY A 118 -9.31 -3.92 -18.48
CA GLY A 118 -10.18 -4.98 -18.97
C GLY A 118 -11.47 -4.96 -18.18
N SER A 119 -12.43 -4.16 -18.62
CA SER A 119 -13.83 -4.26 -18.24
C SER A 119 -14.28 -5.72 -18.35
N ALA A 120 -14.98 -6.19 -17.31
CA ALA A 120 -15.71 -7.46 -17.36
C ALA A 120 -16.62 -7.45 -18.59
N ASP A 121 -16.44 -8.43 -19.48
CA ASP A 121 -17.39 -9.51 -19.67
C ASP A 121 -16.92 -10.44 -20.80
N GLU A 122 -17.22 -11.73 -20.60
CA GLU A 122 -17.22 -12.81 -21.59
C GLU A 122 -15.89 -13.44 -22.05
N ALA A 123 -15.99 -14.75 -22.21
CA ALA A 123 -14.95 -15.73 -22.42
C ALA A 123 -14.20 -15.59 -23.76
N GLY A 124 -12.93 -16.04 -23.77
CA GLY A 124 -12.25 -16.44 -25.00
C GLY A 124 -10.78 -16.03 -25.02
N GLY A 125 -9.89 -16.95 -24.60
CA GLY A 125 -8.46 -16.80 -24.86
C GLY A 125 -8.12 -17.01 -26.35
N CYS A 126 -7.15 -16.25 -26.85
CA CYS A 126 -6.32 -16.62 -28.00
C CYS A 126 -5.08 -15.70 -28.02
N CYS A 127 -3.90 -16.29 -28.01
CA CYS A 127 -2.61 -15.66 -27.71
C CYS A 127 -2.22 -14.46 -28.61
N GLY A 128 -1.65 -13.40 -28.01
CA GLY A 128 -0.75 -12.43 -28.68
C GLY A 128 -0.97 -10.95 -28.28
N PRO A 129 0.09 -10.11 -28.11
CA PRO A 129 -0.05 -8.74 -27.63
C PRO A 129 -0.43 -7.79 -28.76
N VAL A 130 -1.32 -6.84 -28.48
CA VAL A 130 -1.60 -5.72 -29.37
C VAL A 130 -1.44 -4.44 -28.57
N ASP A 131 -0.42 -3.65 -28.93
CA ASP A 131 -0.07 -2.39 -28.29
C ASP A 131 -1.29 -1.47 -28.20
N THR A 132 -1.72 -1.18 -26.97
CA THR A 132 -2.74 -0.15 -26.72
C THR A 132 -2.12 0.92 -25.82
N PRO A 133 -2.08 2.19 -26.24
CA PRO A 133 -1.40 3.24 -25.49
C PRO A 133 -2.14 3.52 -24.18
N ALA A 134 -1.42 3.43 -23.07
CA ALA A 134 -1.91 3.81 -21.75
C ALA A 134 -2.25 5.31 -21.71
N ARG A 135 -3.52 5.65 -21.44
CA ARG A 135 -3.92 7.01 -21.05
C ARG A 135 -3.58 7.20 -19.56
N GLY A 136 -2.56 8.00 -19.30
CA GLY A 136 -2.11 8.34 -17.95
C GLY A 136 -3.10 9.19 -17.15
N LEU A 137 -2.99 9.09 -15.83
CA LEU A 137 -3.77 9.84 -14.85
C LEU A 137 -3.47 11.34 -14.96
N ALA A 138 -4.51 12.18 -14.95
CA ALA A 138 -4.37 13.63 -14.97
C ALA A 138 -3.74 14.14 -13.67
N THR A 139 -2.41 14.28 -13.65
CA THR A 139 -1.72 15.11 -12.66
C THR A 139 -2.05 16.55 -13.01
N GLY A 140 -2.81 17.24 -12.15
CA GLY A 140 -3.21 18.64 -12.32
C GLY A 140 -2.04 19.63 -12.33
N ILE A 141 -1.20 19.56 -13.35
CA ILE A 141 -0.17 20.54 -13.69
C ILE A 141 -0.66 21.31 -14.91
N THR A 142 -1.07 22.55 -14.65
CA THR A 142 -1.39 23.54 -15.68
C THR A 142 -0.14 23.89 -16.49
N GLY A 143 -0.13 23.56 -17.78
CA GLY A 143 0.76 24.16 -18.77
C GLY A 143 1.43 23.18 -19.73
N GLY A 144 0.98 23.15 -20.98
CA GLY A 144 1.75 22.57 -22.09
C GLY A 144 0.90 21.85 -23.14
N LEU A 145 0.67 22.51 -24.27
CA LEU A 145 -0.12 22.09 -25.43
C LEU A 145 0.42 20.80 -26.12
N LEU A 146 -0.33 19.70 -26.07
CA LEU A 146 -0.25 18.64 -27.08
C LEU A 146 -1.67 18.17 -27.45
N THR A 147 -2.15 18.68 -28.59
CA THR A 147 -3.38 18.24 -29.26
C THR A 147 -3.20 16.81 -29.77
N VAL A 148 -3.99 15.86 -29.29
CA VAL A 148 -4.16 14.55 -29.94
C VAL A 148 -5.48 14.55 -30.69
N LEU A 149 -5.34 14.41 -32.00
CA LEU A 149 -6.39 14.37 -33.00
C LEU A 149 -7.39 13.24 -32.74
N ASP A 150 -8.64 13.57 -32.99
CA ASP A 150 -9.81 12.69 -32.97
C ASP A 150 -9.71 11.62 -34.08
N THR A 151 -9.72 10.35 -33.71
CA THR A 151 -10.02 9.26 -34.65
C THR A 151 -10.95 8.25 -34.00
N LYS A 152 -12.20 8.26 -34.45
CA LYS A 152 -13.24 7.25 -34.22
C LYS A 152 -12.79 5.88 -34.75
N PRO A 153 -12.77 4.80 -33.95
CA PRO A 153 -12.49 3.47 -34.48
C PRO A 153 -13.78 2.83 -35.02
N THR A 154 -13.70 2.30 -36.24
CA THR A 154 -14.71 1.43 -36.86
C THR A 154 -14.39 -0.02 -36.50
N THR A 155 -15.33 -0.70 -35.85
CA THR A 155 -15.22 -2.14 -35.52
C THR A 155 -15.38 -2.99 -36.79
N THR A 156 -14.39 -3.81 -37.12
CA THR A 156 -14.55 -4.95 -38.02
C THR A 156 -14.01 -6.19 -37.33
N SER A 157 -14.90 -7.12 -36.98
CA SER A 157 -14.54 -8.46 -36.50
C SER A 157 -14.29 -9.37 -37.71
N GLY A 158 -13.10 -9.94 -37.79
CA GLY A 158 -12.77 -11.01 -38.71
C GLY A 158 -12.21 -12.19 -37.94
N CYS A 159 -12.91 -13.33 -37.98
CA CYS A 159 -12.38 -14.61 -37.53
C CYS A 159 -11.70 -15.29 -38.73
N CYS A 160 -10.41 -15.63 -38.62
CA CYS A 160 -9.78 -16.57 -39.55
C CYS A 160 -10.24 -17.99 -39.18
N GLY A 161 -10.72 -18.73 -40.18
CA GLY A 161 -11.44 -19.99 -40.04
C GLY A 161 -10.61 -21.21 -39.65
#